data_AF-A0A1J1JAL0-F1
#
_entry.id   AF-A0A1J1JAL0-F1
#
_cell.length_a   1.000
_cell.length_b   1.000
_cell.length_c   1.000
_cell.angle_alpha   90.00
_cell.angle_beta   90.00
_cell.angle_gamma   90.00
#
_symmetry.space_group_name_H-M   'P 1'
#
loop_
_entity.id
_entity.type
_entity.pdbx_description
1 polymer ?
#
loop_
_entity_poly.entity_id
_entity_poly.type
_entity_poly.pdbx_seq_one_letter_code
_entity_poly.pdbx_strand_id
1 'polypeptide(L)'
;MSTNRKKRTTPATRNTSAISDKVKVTVSLTADAAQQVEVLAKELGVSKSELFERLTKEHLNQATPEEETTATVNVESPAPATDDTALKQEIEAQANTIQELKQQLAQTVSVQTYQTLKQEAEQQKQTLADLQQQLQHQGTETMTAETHQALQNQLEQEQNTILQLNQRLETLEKEVEKSNSSLAELQVKQGRIAELEAKLDHSISEDNYHNLEYLCATQKTQMATLEQKLASLISTKTQHQGTASYDALKNYLQEQDDLINVLEKRVLELHGLASFGESQLSKWRNRTFNG
;
A
#
# COMPACT_ATOMS: atom_id res chain seq x y z
N MET A 1 18.53 63.85 -25.99
CA MET A 1 19.35 62.90 -26.77
C MET A 1 20.74 62.81 -26.13
N SER A 2 21.08 61.62 -25.68
CA SER A 2 22.44 61.07 -25.55
C SER A 2 23.42 61.57 -24.48
N THR A 3 23.43 60.79 -23.39
CA THR A 3 24.56 60.07 -22.73
C THR A 3 25.78 60.83 -22.19
N ASN A 4 25.85 60.83 -20.85
CA ASN A 4 27.04 61.01 -20.03
C ASN A 4 28.08 59.90 -20.27
N ARG A 5 29.36 60.28 -20.37
CA ARG A 5 30.52 59.39 -20.42
C ARG A 5 31.64 59.94 -19.53
N LYS A 6 32.02 59.19 -18.48
CA LYS A 6 33.28 59.21 -17.69
C LYS A 6 33.03 58.24 -16.51
N LYS A 7 33.93 57.38 -16.02
CA LYS A 7 35.34 57.08 -16.28
C LYS A 7 35.67 55.76 -15.52
N ARG A 8 36.55 54.94 -16.10
CA ARG A 8 37.41 53.87 -15.56
C ARG A 8 37.42 53.61 -14.05
N THR A 9 37.34 52.33 -13.66
CA THR A 9 38.26 51.69 -12.70
C THR A 9 38.17 50.16 -12.76
N THR A 10 39.32 49.51 -12.81
CA THR A 10 39.60 48.10 -12.45
C THR A 10 40.96 48.12 -11.72
N PRO A 11 41.40 47.10 -10.96
CA PRO A 11 40.73 45.89 -10.44
C PRO A 11 40.92 45.70 -8.90
N ALA A 12 40.28 44.70 -8.28
CA ALA A 12 40.71 44.16 -6.99
C ALA A 12 40.39 42.66 -6.90
N THR A 13 41.40 41.88 -6.49
CA THR A 13 41.43 40.42 -6.44
C THR A 13 41.37 39.93 -4.98
N ARG A 14 40.63 38.81 -4.79
CA ARG A 14 40.72 37.77 -3.73
C ARG A 14 40.15 38.02 -2.32
N ASN A 15 39.14 37.22 -1.94
CA ASN A 15 39.24 36.08 -1.00
C ASN A 15 37.85 35.40 -0.83
N THR A 16 37.65 34.19 -1.36
CA THR A 16 37.61 32.84 -0.70
C THR A 16 36.24 32.38 -0.18
N SER A 17 35.73 31.35 -0.88
CA SER A 17 35.00 30.18 -0.34
C SER A 17 33.52 30.30 0.03
N ALA A 18 32.66 30.13 -0.98
CA ALA A 18 31.58 29.13 -1.00
C ALA A 18 30.95 29.12 -2.39
N ILE A 19 31.62 28.50 -3.37
CA ILE A 19 30.98 28.18 -4.65
C ILE A 19 30.09 26.98 -4.35
N SER A 20 28.84 27.22 -3.93
CA SER A 20 27.79 26.25 -4.16
C SER A 20 27.36 26.44 -5.62
N ASP A 21 27.77 25.55 -6.50
CA ASP A 21 27.23 25.49 -7.86
C ASP A 21 25.73 25.22 -7.77
N LYS A 22 24.92 26.28 -7.78
CA LYS A 22 23.46 26.17 -7.78
C LYS A 22 23.02 25.84 -9.21
N VAL A 23 23.00 24.56 -9.54
CA VAL A 23 22.39 24.06 -10.79
C VAL A 23 20.87 24.26 -10.69
N LYS A 24 20.33 25.09 -11.58
CA LYS A 24 18.89 25.37 -11.64
C LYS A 24 18.19 24.22 -12.35
N VAL A 25 17.66 23.26 -11.59
CA VAL A 25 16.86 22.15 -12.11
C VAL A 25 15.39 22.59 -12.21
N THR A 26 14.82 22.56 -13.42
CA THR A 26 13.39 22.80 -13.65
C THR A 26 12.73 21.47 -13.96
N VAL A 27 11.79 21.05 -13.11
CA VAL A 27 11.01 19.81 -13.30
C VAL A 27 9.57 20.17 -13.60
N SER A 28 9.02 19.63 -14.69
CA SER A 28 7.61 19.75 -15.04
C SER A 28 6.89 18.46 -14.66
N LEU A 29 5.93 18.55 -13.75
CA LEU A 29 5.12 17.42 -13.29
C LEU A 29 3.68 17.61 -13.75
N THR A 30 2.98 16.50 -14.00
CA THR A 30 1.52 16.50 -14.13
C THR A 30 0.88 16.85 -12.78
N ALA A 31 -0.33 17.40 -12.80
CA ALA A 31 -1.00 17.90 -11.58
C ALA A 31 -1.12 16.83 -10.49
N ASP A 32 -1.35 15.59 -10.89
CA ASP A 32 -1.50 14.43 -9.99
C ASP A 32 -0.15 14.02 -9.36
N ALA A 33 0.92 13.98 -10.16
CA ALA A 33 2.27 13.70 -9.67
C ALA A 33 2.77 14.81 -8.71
N ALA A 34 2.43 16.06 -8.97
CA ALA A 34 2.77 17.17 -8.08
C ALA A 34 2.07 17.07 -6.70
N GLN A 35 0.84 16.54 -6.67
CA GLN A 35 0.11 16.29 -5.42
C GLN A 35 0.73 15.12 -4.64
N GLN A 36 1.10 14.03 -5.31
CA GLN A 36 1.74 12.88 -4.66
C GLN A 36 3.10 13.25 -4.04
N VAL A 37 3.92 14.06 -4.73
CA VAL A 37 5.18 14.57 -4.18
C VAL A 37 4.95 15.48 -2.97
N GLU A 38 3.86 16.24 -2.94
CA GLU A 38 3.50 17.08 -1.79
C GLU A 38 3.06 16.26 -0.58
N VAL A 39 2.30 15.18 -0.80
CA VAL A 39 1.90 14.25 0.26
C VAL A 39 3.15 13.56 0.84
N LEU A 40 4.03 13.04 -0.01
CA LEU A 40 5.28 12.39 0.39
C LEU A 40 6.21 13.34 1.16
N ALA A 41 6.34 14.60 0.72
CA ALA A 41 7.15 15.59 1.43
C ALA A 41 6.61 15.87 2.84
N LYS A 42 5.29 15.95 3.00
CA LYS A 42 4.63 16.15 4.30
C LYS A 42 4.77 14.93 5.21
N GLU A 43 4.63 13.74 4.66
CA GLU A 43 4.74 12.47 5.41
C GLU A 43 6.18 12.25 5.93
N LEU A 44 7.18 12.64 5.14
CA LEU A 44 8.59 12.57 5.51
C LEU A 44 9.10 13.78 6.31
N GLY A 45 8.25 14.79 6.52
CA GLY A 45 8.60 16.01 7.27
C GLY A 45 9.69 16.88 6.60
N VAL A 46 9.90 16.74 5.29
CA VAL A 46 10.93 17.46 4.52
C VAL A 46 10.29 18.43 3.52
N SER A 47 11.05 19.44 3.09
CA SER A 47 10.56 20.32 2.02
C SER A 47 10.60 19.60 0.66
N LYS A 48 9.72 19.98 -0.28
CA LYS A 48 9.74 19.43 -1.65
C LYS A 48 11.12 19.53 -2.29
N SER A 49 11.76 20.69 -2.14
CA SER A 49 13.10 20.94 -2.66
C SER A 49 14.14 20.01 -2.03
N GLU A 50 14.02 19.74 -0.73
CA GLU A 50 14.92 18.83 -0.01
C GLU A 50 14.66 17.36 -0.37
N LEU A 51 13.41 16.98 -0.65
CA LEU A 51 13.05 15.65 -1.17
C LEU A 51 13.71 15.43 -2.54
N PHE A 52 13.59 16.40 -3.46
CA PHE A 52 14.28 16.33 -4.76
C PHE A 52 15.79 16.38 -4.61
N GLU A 53 16.32 17.15 -3.66
CA GLU A 53 17.75 17.20 -3.37
C GLU A 53 18.27 15.87 -2.81
N ARG A 54 17.50 15.18 -1.96
CA ARG A 54 17.83 13.83 -1.46
C ARG A 54 17.78 12.79 -2.57
N LEU A 55 16.73 12.79 -3.39
CA LEU A 55 16.62 11.87 -4.54
C LEU A 55 17.78 12.06 -5.53
N THR A 56 18.11 13.30 -5.85
CA THR A 56 19.22 13.60 -6.77
C THR A 56 20.57 13.27 -6.15
N LYS A 57 20.78 13.53 -4.85
CA LYS A 57 22.01 13.14 -4.14
C LYS A 57 22.15 11.63 -3.96
N GLU A 58 21.04 10.92 -3.74
CA GLU A 58 21.00 9.47 -3.58
C GLU A 58 21.29 8.76 -4.91
N HIS A 59 20.77 9.28 -6.03
CA HIS A 59 21.12 8.79 -7.37
C HIS A 59 22.54 9.18 -7.81
N LEU A 60 23.06 10.33 -7.38
CA LEU A 60 24.44 10.72 -7.71
C LEU A 60 25.50 9.83 -7.03
N ASN A 61 25.17 9.17 -5.92
CA ASN A 61 26.09 8.22 -5.26
C ASN A 61 26.16 6.84 -5.94
N GLN A 62 25.38 6.60 -7.01
CA GLN A 62 25.42 5.35 -7.80
C GLN A 62 25.84 5.54 -9.26
N ALA A 63 26.13 6.76 -9.71
CA ALA A 63 26.47 7.02 -11.10
C ALA A 63 27.93 7.46 -11.26
N THR A 64 28.75 6.57 -11.82
CA THR A 64 30.01 6.91 -12.50
C THR A 64 29.71 7.92 -13.62
N PRO A 65 30.53 8.96 -13.84
CA PRO A 65 30.19 10.02 -14.78
C PRO A 65 30.51 9.58 -16.20
N GLU A 66 29.49 9.30 -17.00
CA GLU A 66 29.46 9.48 -18.45
C GLU A 66 28.16 8.84 -18.98
N GLU A 67 27.17 9.67 -19.32
CA GLU A 67 26.31 9.57 -20.51
C GLU A 67 25.04 10.42 -20.32
N GLU A 68 24.97 11.50 -21.11
CA GLU A 68 23.72 12.21 -21.37
C GLU A 68 22.76 11.24 -22.08
N THR A 69 21.75 10.71 -21.37
CA THR A 69 20.70 9.90 -22.00
C THR A 69 19.42 10.73 -22.13
N THR A 70 19.22 11.29 -23.33
CA THR A 70 17.94 11.83 -23.78
C THR A 70 17.00 10.67 -24.12
N ALA A 71 16.12 10.30 -23.19
CA ALA A 71 15.09 9.29 -23.43
C ALA A 71 13.82 9.94 -24.03
N THR A 72 13.71 9.94 -25.35
CA THR A 72 12.44 10.12 -26.07
C THR A 72 11.67 8.81 -26.10
N VAL A 73 10.54 8.73 -25.40
CA VAL A 73 9.62 7.58 -25.47
C VAL A 73 8.55 7.85 -26.54
N ASN A 74 8.68 7.18 -27.68
CA ASN A 74 7.62 7.07 -28.69
C ASN A 74 6.68 5.93 -28.27
N VAL A 75 5.39 6.22 -28.09
CA VAL A 75 4.37 5.21 -27.77
C VAL A 75 3.53 4.97 -29.02
N GLU A 76 3.78 3.86 -29.70
CA GLU A 76 2.84 3.27 -30.65
C GLU A 76 2.18 2.07 -29.95
N SER A 77 0.85 2.09 -29.88
CA SER A 77 0.00 1.08 -29.25
C SER A 77 -0.17 -0.14 -30.16
N PRO A 78 -0.24 -1.35 -29.57
CA PRO A 78 -1.51 -2.08 -29.68
C PRO A 78 -1.95 -2.78 -28.37
N ALA A 79 -3.24 -3.14 -28.39
CA ALA A 79 -4.17 -3.50 -27.31
C ALA A 79 -3.92 -4.83 -26.54
N PRO A 80 -4.61 -5.05 -25.40
CA PRO A 80 -4.14 -5.89 -24.29
C PRO A 80 -4.76 -7.30 -24.27
N ALA A 81 -3.93 -8.27 -23.91
CA ALA A 81 -4.35 -9.51 -23.27
C ALA A 81 -3.26 -9.84 -22.24
N THR A 82 -3.68 -10.35 -21.07
CA THR A 82 -2.88 -10.83 -19.91
C THR A 82 -2.53 -9.83 -18.80
N ASP A 83 -3.53 -9.32 -18.07
CA ASP A 83 -3.29 -8.61 -16.79
C ASP A 83 -3.27 -9.55 -15.56
N ASP A 84 -3.96 -10.69 -15.57
CA ASP A 84 -4.11 -11.54 -14.37
C ASP A 84 -2.83 -12.32 -13.98
N THR A 85 -2.04 -12.78 -14.96
CA THR A 85 -0.78 -13.49 -14.69
C THR A 85 0.33 -12.55 -14.24
N ALA A 86 0.33 -11.30 -14.73
CA ALA A 86 1.31 -10.28 -14.36
C ALA A 86 1.04 -9.77 -12.93
N LEU A 87 -0.23 -9.53 -12.58
CA LEU A 87 -0.62 -9.15 -11.22
C LEU A 87 -0.29 -10.23 -10.20
N LYS A 88 -0.45 -11.51 -10.54
CA LYS A 88 -0.12 -12.62 -9.64
C LYS A 88 1.38 -12.75 -9.38
N GLN A 89 2.21 -12.57 -10.41
CA GLN A 89 3.68 -12.56 -10.25
C GLN A 89 4.17 -11.34 -9.49
N GLU A 90 3.55 -10.17 -9.69
CA GLU A 90 3.86 -8.95 -8.97
C GLU A 90 3.50 -9.07 -7.47
N ILE A 91 2.35 -9.66 -7.15
CA ILE A 91 1.94 -9.93 -5.76
C ILE A 91 2.89 -10.93 -5.09
N GLU A 92 3.32 -11.97 -5.79
CA GLU A 92 4.26 -12.98 -5.26
C GLU A 92 5.67 -12.39 -5.07
N ALA A 93 6.13 -11.54 -5.99
CA ALA A 93 7.38 -10.80 -5.85
C ALA A 93 7.34 -9.80 -4.69
N GLN A 94 6.22 -9.08 -4.53
CA GLN A 94 6.02 -8.16 -3.40
C GLN A 94 5.93 -8.91 -2.07
N ALA A 95 5.25 -10.06 -2.02
CA ALA A 95 5.17 -10.89 -0.81
C ALA A 95 6.55 -11.41 -0.38
N ASN A 96 7.37 -11.86 -1.34
CA ASN A 96 8.74 -12.30 -1.08
C ASN A 96 9.62 -11.14 -0.60
N THR A 97 9.47 -9.95 -1.20
CA THR A 97 10.21 -8.74 -0.79
C THR A 97 9.79 -8.29 0.62
N ILE A 98 8.50 -8.35 0.97
CA ILE A 98 8.01 -8.05 2.31
C ILE A 98 8.51 -9.08 3.32
N GLN A 99 8.60 -10.35 2.95
CA GLN A 99 9.13 -11.41 3.80
C GLN A 99 10.63 -11.25 4.04
N GLU A 100 11.39 -10.88 3.01
CA GLU A 100 12.83 -10.60 3.10
C GLU A 100 13.11 -9.32 3.91
N LEU A 101 12.30 -8.27 3.73
CA LEU A 101 12.35 -7.07 4.58
C LEU A 101 11.97 -7.37 6.03
N LYS A 102 10.96 -8.23 6.28
CA LYS A 102 10.63 -8.70 7.63
C LYS A 102 11.78 -9.49 8.26
N GLN A 103 12.45 -10.32 7.47
CA GLN A 103 13.56 -11.14 7.95
C GLN A 103 14.80 -10.29 8.22
N GLN A 104 15.10 -9.30 7.39
CA GLN A 104 16.16 -8.30 7.63
C GLN A 104 15.85 -7.40 8.84
N LEU A 105 14.59 -6.99 9.02
CA LEU A 105 14.18 -6.20 10.19
C LEU A 105 14.24 -7.03 11.49
N ALA A 106 13.94 -8.32 11.41
CA ALA A 106 14.07 -9.26 12.52
C ALA A 106 15.54 -9.59 12.87
N GLN A 107 16.49 -9.44 11.93
CA GLN A 107 17.82 -10.01 12.11
C GLN A 107 18.89 -9.11 12.74
N THR A 108 18.90 -7.78 12.62
CA THR A 108 20.25 -7.16 12.77
C THR A 108 20.40 -5.86 13.54
N VAL A 109 19.37 -5.02 13.76
CA VAL A 109 19.69 -3.62 14.14
C VAL A 109 19.09 -3.09 15.44
N SER A 110 18.01 -3.65 16.02
CA SER A 110 17.46 -3.11 17.29
C SER A 110 17.72 -3.97 18.53
N VAL A 111 17.53 -5.29 18.46
CA VAL A 111 17.71 -6.17 19.64
C VAL A 111 19.18 -6.34 19.98
N GLN A 112 20.02 -6.54 18.95
CA GLN A 112 21.45 -6.76 19.16
C GLN A 112 22.18 -5.50 19.60
N THR A 113 21.79 -4.34 19.06
CA THR A 113 22.32 -3.04 19.51
C THR A 113 21.86 -2.72 20.94
N TYR A 114 20.58 -2.97 21.27
CA TYR A 114 20.08 -2.81 22.64
C TYR A 114 20.81 -3.74 23.64
N GLN A 115 20.98 -5.02 23.30
CA GLN A 115 21.69 -5.98 24.16
C GLN A 115 23.16 -5.60 24.33
N THR A 116 23.83 -5.19 23.26
CA THR A 116 25.25 -4.77 23.32
C THR A 116 25.41 -3.50 24.15
N LEU A 117 24.54 -2.50 23.95
CA LEU A 117 24.58 -1.24 24.69
C LEU A 117 24.26 -1.44 26.18
N LYS A 118 23.31 -2.34 26.49
CA LYS A 118 23.01 -2.75 27.87
C LYS A 118 24.20 -3.42 28.53
N GLN A 119 24.89 -4.32 27.81
CA GLN A 119 26.06 -5.02 28.32
C GLN A 119 27.25 -4.06 28.54
N GLU A 120 27.43 -3.09 27.65
CA GLU A 120 28.44 -2.02 27.77
C GLU A 120 28.17 -1.12 28.98
N ALA A 121 26.90 -0.74 29.21
CA ALA A 121 26.51 0.03 30.38
C ALA A 121 26.77 -0.72 31.70
N GLU A 122 26.49 -2.03 31.74
CA GLU A 122 26.74 -2.87 32.92
C GLU A 122 28.26 -3.03 33.18
N GLN A 123 29.07 -3.16 32.11
CA GLN A 123 30.53 -3.20 32.24
C GLN A 123 31.09 -1.86 32.75
N GLN A 124 30.66 -0.72 32.21
CA GLN A 124 31.12 0.60 32.68
C GLN A 124 30.78 0.84 34.16
N LYS A 125 29.60 0.40 34.60
CA LYS A 125 29.20 0.45 36.01
C LYS A 125 30.11 -0.37 36.91
N GLN A 126 30.57 -1.53 36.44
CA GLN A 126 31.50 -2.38 37.19
C GLN A 126 32.90 -1.74 37.28
N THR A 127 33.40 -1.16 36.18
CA THR A 127 34.67 -0.44 36.16
C THR A 127 34.67 0.76 37.12
N LEU A 128 33.56 1.50 37.21
CA LEU A 128 33.40 2.58 38.19
C LEU A 128 33.47 2.08 39.63
N ALA A 129 32.86 0.94 39.93
CA ALA A 129 32.88 0.34 41.26
C ALA A 129 34.32 -0.07 41.65
N ASP A 130 35.05 -0.67 40.72
CA ASP A 130 36.45 -1.06 40.93
C ASP A 130 37.36 0.17 41.09
N LEU A 131 37.17 1.23 40.28
CA LEU A 131 37.91 2.50 40.42
C LEU A 131 37.62 3.18 41.77
N GLN A 132 36.36 3.18 42.22
CA GLN A 132 36.00 3.67 43.56
C GLN A 132 36.69 2.88 44.66
N GLN A 133 36.75 1.55 44.55
CA GLN A 133 37.40 0.70 45.53
C GLN A 133 38.93 0.89 45.53
N GLN A 134 39.53 1.10 44.35
CA GLN A 134 40.96 1.37 44.20
C GLN A 134 41.35 2.74 44.78
N LEU A 135 40.52 3.76 44.59
CA LEU A 135 40.65 5.07 45.26
C LEU A 135 40.57 4.94 46.79
N GLN A 136 39.64 4.13 47.29
CA GLN A 136 39.46 3.91 48.73
C GLN A 136 40.68 3.22 49.36
N HIS A 137 41.34 2.31 48.63
CA HIS A 137 42.59 1.67 49.06
C HIS A 137 43.82 2.58 48.92
N GLN A 138 43.94 3.38 47.86
CA GLN A 138 45.08 4.30 47.66
C GLN A 138 45.07 5.54 48.57
N GLY A 139 43.94 5.87 49.20
CA GLY A 139 43.84 6.94 50.20
C GLY A 139 44.71 6.78 51.46
N THR A 140 45.51 5.71 51.57
CA THR A 140 46.45 5.48 52.69
C THR A 140 47.92 5.67 52.34
N GLU A 141 48.30 5.70 51.05
CA GLU A 141 49.71 5.84 50.64
C GLU A 141 49.86 6.87 49.50
N THR A 142 50.12 8.12 49.88
CA THR A 142 50.68 9.20 49.05
C THR A 142 50.06 9.41 47.66
N MET A 143 48.90 10.09 47.60
CA MET A 143 48.37 10.70 46.38
C MET A 143 48.65 12.21 46.37
N THR A 144 49.15 12.75 45.26
CA THR A 144 49.22 14.21 45.05
C THR A 144 47.82 14.74 44.71
N ALA A 145 47.57 16.01 45.03
CA ALA A 145 46.27 16.65 44.79
C ALA A 145 45.84 16.59 43.30
N GLU A 146 46.80 16.58 42.38
CA GLU A 146 46.57 16.49 40.92
C GLU A 146 45.97 15.14 40.50
N THR A 147 46.45 14.02 41.06
CA THR A 147 45.86 12.69 40.80
C THR A 147 44.43 12.58 41.31
N HIS A 148 44.15 13.16 42.48
CA HIS A 148 42.80 13.21 43.03
C HIS A 148 41.84 14.02 42.15
N GLN A 149 42.29 15.17 41.65
CA GLN A 149 41.50 16.03 40.76
C GLN A 149 41.25 15.38 39.40
N ALA A 150 42.26 14.70 38.83
CA ALA A 150 42.10 13.98 37.57
C ALA A 150 41.08 12.82 37.68
N LEU A 151 41.15 12.04 38.75
CA LEU A 151 40.19 10.95 39.01
C LEU A 151 38.77 11.47 39.27
N GLN A 152 38.63 12.61 39.94
CA GLN A 152 37.32 13.23 40.15
C GLN A 152 36.70 13.68 38.82
N ASN A 153 37.48 14.31 37.94
CA ASN A 153 37.02 14.69 36.60
C ASN A 153 36.64 13.46 35.76
N GLN A 154 37.41 12.37 35.86
CA GLN A 154 37.14 11.13 35.14
C GLN A 154 35.83 10.47 35.62
N LEU A 155 35.58 10.46 36.93
CA LEU A 155 34.35 9.92 37.51
C LEU A 155 33.11 10.72 37.07
N GLU A 156 33.24 12.05 37.00
CA GLU A 156 32.16 12.93 36.54
C GLU A 156 31.89 12.75 35.03
N GLN A 157 32.94 12.54 34.22
CA GLN A 157 32.79 12.23 32.81
C GLN A 157 32.09 10.88 32.58
N GLU A 158 32.46 9.84 33.34
CA GLU A 158 31.81 8.53 33.24
C GLU A 158 30.35 8.57 33.73
N GLN A 159 30.05 9.31 34.80
CA GLN A 159 28.66 9.52 35.23
C GLN A 159 27.81 10.18 34.13
N ASN A 160 28.34 11.21 33.48
CA ASN A 160 27.64 11.87 32.37
C ASN A 160 27.42 10.93 31.19
N THR A 161 28.40 10.07 30.89
CA THR A 161 28.30 9.08 29.82
C THR A 161 27.23 8.03 30.14
N ILE A 162 27.18 7.53 31.37
CA ILE A 162 26.16 6.58 31.83
C ILE A 162 24.76 7.20 31.76
N LEU A 163 24.60 8.47 32.14
CA LEU A 163 23.34 9.18 32.01
C LEU A 163 22.86 9.26 30.55
N GLN A 164 23.76 9.57 29.62
CA GLN A 164 23.44 9.61 28.19
C GLN A 164 23.07 8.22 27.64
N LEU A 165 23.81 7.19 28.02
CA LEU A 165 23.49 5.81 27.64
C LEU A 165 22.12 5.37 28.17
N ASN A 166 21.80 5.68 29.42
CA ASN A 166 20.50 5.37 30.01
C ASN A 166 19.34 6.10 29.30
N GLN A 167 19.51 7.37 28.93
CA GLN A 167 18.50 8.09 28.14
C GLN A 167 18.30 7.47 26.76
N ARG A 168 19.38 7.00 26.13
CA ARG A 168 19.30 6.33 24.83
C ARG A 168 18.64 4.96 24.93
N LEU A 169 18.91 4.21 26.00
CA LEU A 169 18.22 2.95 26.30
C LEU A 169 16.73 3.17 26.51
N GLU A 170 16.33 4.16 27.29
CA GLU A 170 14.91 4.47 27.53
C GLU A 170 14.17 4.86 26.22
N THR A 171 14.85 5.60 25.35
CA THR A 171 14.29 5.99 24.04
C THR A 171 14.09 4.76 23.14
N LEU A 172 15.09 3.88 23.09
CA LEU A 172 15.00 2.63 22.33
C LEU A 172 13.91 1.70 22.87
N GLU A 173 13.75 1.60 24.19
CA GLU A 173 12.68 0.80 24.81
C GLU A 173 11.30 1.31 24.40
N LYS A 174 11.09 2.63 24.40
CA LYS A 174 9.84 3.24 23.93
C LYS A 174 9.57 2.97 22.45
N GLU A 175 10.61 2.96 21.63
CA GLU A 175 10.47 2.67 20.19
C GLU A 175 10.18 1.19 19.92
N VAL A 176 10.81 0.28 20.66
CA VAL A 176 10.51 -1.15 20.62
C VAL A 176 9.07 -1.42 21.05
N GLU A 177 8.58 -0.77 22.12
CA GLU A 177 7.20 -0.92 22.58
C GLU A 177 6.18 -0.44 21.53
N LYS A 178 6.47 0.69 20.87
CA LYS A 178 5.65 1.21 19.78
C LYS A 178 5.64 0.26 18.58
N SER A 179 6.80 -0.30 18.23
CA SER A 179 6.92 -1.29 17.14
C SER A 179 6.14 -2.57 17.46
N ASN A 180 6.22 -3.08 18.70
CA ASN A 180 5.47 -4.25 19.15
C ASN A 180 3.95 -4.01 19.11
N SER A 181 3.50 -2.82 19.51
CA SER A 181 2.08 -2.45 19.41
C SER A 181 1.59 -2.46 17.96
N SER A 182 2.38 -1.91 17.04
CA SER A 182 2.07 -1.96 15.61
C SER A 182 2.08 -3.38 15.04
N LEU A 183 3.02 -4.23 15.48
CA LEU A 183 3.07 -5.65 15.10
C LEU A 183 1.80 -6.39 15.55
N ALA A 184 1.32 -6.14 16.78
CA ALA A 184 0.09 -6.73 17.29
C ALA A 184 -1.13 -6.31 16.47
N GLU A 185 -1.24 -5.04 16.09
CA GLU A 185 -2.30 -4.56 15.20
C GLU A 185 -2.26 -5.25 13.82
N LEU A 186 -1.06 -5.41 13.24
CA LEU A 186 -0.90 -6.11 11.97
C LEU A 186 -1.30 -7.59 12.06
N GLN A 187 -0.99 -8.27 13.17
CA GLN A 187 -1.43 -9.65 13.39
C GLN A 187 -2.95 -9.77 13.46
N VAL A 188 -3.63 -8.81 14.13
CA VAL A 188 -5.09 -8.75 14.17
C VAL A 188 -5.67 -8.56 12.77
N LYS A 189 -5.10 -7.64 11.97
CA LYS A 189 -5.51 -7.43 10.57
C LYS A 189 -5.32 -8.68 9.72
N GLN A 190 -4.21 -9.40 9.91
CA GLN A 190 -3.94 -10.64 9.20
C GLN A 190 -4.95 -11.75 9.55
N GLY A 191 -5.34 -11.87 10.83
CA GLY A 191 -6.42 -12.77 11.24
C GLY A 191 -7.77 -12.40 10.63
N ARG A 192 -8.06 -11.10 10.49
CA ARG A 192 -9.28 -10.63 9.83
C ARG A 192 -9.30 -10.93 8.34
N ILE A 193 -8.16 -10.81 7.65
CA ILE A 193 -8.04 -11.18 6.23
C ILE A 193 -8.35 -12.67 6.06
N ALA A 194 -7.73 -13.54 6.87
CA ALA A 194 -8.00 -14.98 6.80
C ALA A 194 -9.49 -15.33 7.04
N GLU A 195 -10.16 -14.62 7.95
CA GLU A 195 -11.61 -14.78 8.16
C GLU A 195 -12.44 -14.35 6.94
N LEU A 196 -12.03 -13.28 6.25
CA LEU A 196 -12.69 -12.80 5.04
C LEU A 196 -12.45 -13.74 3.85
N GLU A 197 -11.24 -14.26 3.70
CA GLU A 197 -10.90 -15.27 2.68
C GLU A 197 -11.76 -16.53 2.87
N ALA A 198 -11.86 -17.06 4.09
CA ALA A 198 -12.71 -18.22 4.37
C ALA A 198 -14.20 -17.95 4.07
N LYS A 199 -14.70 -16.73 4.33
CA LYS A 199 -16.06 -16.33 3.95
C LYS A 199 -16.24 -16.22 2.45
N LEU A 200 -15.22 -15.73 1.75
CA LEU A 200 -15.24 -15.61 0.29
C LEU A 200 -15.31 -17.00 -0.33
N ASP A 201 -14.43 -17.93 0.09
CA ASP A 201 -14.42 -19.33 -0.35
C ASP A 201 -15.77 -20.01 -0.11
N HIS A 202 -16.40 -19.77 1.04
CA HIS A 202 -17.73 -20.32 1.32
C HIS A 202 -18.83 -19.70 0.45
N SER A 203 -18.75 -18.40 0.14
CA SER A 203 -19.74 -17.73 -0.71
C SER A 203 -19.58 -18.06 -2.20
N ILE A 204 -18.35 -18.33 -2.64
CA ILE A 204 -17.96 -18.74 -3.99
C ILE A 204 -18.08 -20.25 -4.17
N SER A 205 -18.47 -21.00 -3.13
CA SER A 205 -18.61 -22.48 -3.15
C SER A 205 -19.15 -22.98 -4.48
N GLU A 206 -18.53 -24.02 -5.03
CA GLU A 206 -18.91 -24.69 -6.28
C GLU A 206 -20.42 -24.95 -6.34
N ASP A 207 -21.06 -25.18 -5.20
CA ASP A 207 -22.51 -25.34 -5.08
C ASP A 207 -23.31 -24.15 -5.64
N ASN A 208 -22.88 -22.91 -5.41
CA ASN A 208 -23.56 -21.73 -5.94
C ASN A 208 -23.36 -21.60 -7.47
N TYR A 209 -22.17 -21.92 -7.98
CA TYR A 209 -21.90 -21.91 -9.42
C TYR A 209 -22.65 -23.02 -10.14
N HIS A 210 -22.64 -24.25 -9.63
CA HIS A 210 -23.38 -25.37 -10.20
C HIS A 210 -24.88 -25.14 -10.15
N ASN A 211 -25.41 -24.54 -9.07
CA ASN A 211 -26.82 -24.20 -9.00
C ASN A 211 -27.19 -23.13 -10.06
N LEU A 212 -26.36 -22.10 -10.24
CA LEU A 212 -26.57 -21.08 -11.26
C LEU A 212 -26.44 -21.65 -12.68
N GLU A 213 -25.47 -22.53 -12.92
CA GLU A 213 -25.28 -23.24 -14.19
C GLU A 213 -26.47 -24.15 -14.52
N TYR A 214 -26.96 -24.91 -13.53
CA TYR A 214 -28.15 -25.73 -13.66
C TYR A 214 -29.40 -24.90 -13.97
N LEU A 215 -29.58 -23.76 -13.29
CA LEU A 215 -30.67 -22.82 -13.56
C LEU A 215 -30.59 -22.24 -14.99
N CYS A 216 -29.40 -21.83 -15.43
CA CYS A 216 -29.17 -21.34 -16.79
C CYS A 216 -29.47 -22.41 -17.85
N ALA A 217 -28.99 -23.65 -17.65
CA ALA A 217 -29.27 -24.76 -18.54
C ALA A 217 -30.78 -25.06 -18.61
N THR A 218 -31.45 -25.08 -17.46
CA THR A 218 -32.90 -25.30 -17.37
C THR A 218 -33.67 -24.19 -18.09
N GLN A 219 -33.32 -22.91 -17.87
CA GLN A 219 -33.96 -21.79 -18.57
C GLN A 219 -33.74 -21.84 -20.08
N LYS A 220 -32.54 -22.22 -20.53
CA LYS A 220 -32.23 -22.39 -21.96
C LYS A 220 -33.11 -23.45 -22.62
N THR A 221 -33.29 -24.60 -21.97
CA THR A 221 -34.19 -25.66 -22.49
C THR A 221 -35.66 -25.21 -22.54
N GLN A 222 -36.12 -24.44 -21.54
CA GLN A 222 -37.46 -23.86 -21.55
C GLN A 222 -37.66 -22.87 -22.70
N MET A 223 -36.66 -22.00 -22.97
CA MET A 223 -36.72 -21.07 -24.10
C MET A 223 -36.81 -21.80 -25.43
N ALA A 224 -35.96 -22.81 -25.66
CA ALA A 224 -36.01 -23.61 -26.89
C ALA A 224 -37.37 -24.30 -27.08
N THR A 225 -37.99 -24.77 -25.99
CA THR A 225 -39.33 -25.37 -26.03
C THR A 225 -40.40 -24.34 -26.42
N LEU A 226 -40.32 -23.12 -25.89
CA LEU A 226 -41.24 -22.04 -26.23
C LEU A 226 -41.06 -21.57 -27.68
N GLU A 227 -39.81 -21.47 -28.15
CA GLU A 227 -39.50 -21.16 -29.56
C GLU A 227 -40.12 -22.21 -30.49
N GLN A 228 -40.02 -23.49 -30.15
CA GLN A 228 -40.64 -24.57 -30.93
C GLN A 228 -42.17 -24.47 -30.93
N LYS A 229 -42.79 -24.17 -29.77
CA LYS A 229 -44.24 -23.94 -29.69
C LYS A 229 -44.67 -22.75 -30.53
N LEU A 230 -43.95 -21.63 -30.47
CA LEU A 230 -44.22 -20.46 -31.29
C LEU A 230 -44.08 -20.77 -32.79
N ALA A 231 -43.04 -21.50 -33.19
CA ALA A 231 -42.86 -21.93 -34.58
C ALA A 231 -44.04 -22.82 -35.06
N SER A 232 -44.52 -23.72 -34.20
CA SER A 232 -45.68 -24.55 -34.51
C SER A 232 -46.97 -23.74 -34.65
N LEU A 233 -47.19 -22.74 -33.78
CA LEU A 233 -48.35 -21.84 -33.84
C LEU A 233 -48.33 -20.94 -35.06
N ILE A 234 -47.15 -20.46 -35.46
CA ILE A 234 -47.00 -19.69 -36.70
C ILE A 234 -47.36 -20.57 -37.89
N SER A 235 -46.88 -21.82 -37.92
CA SER A 235 -47.18 -22.77 -39.00
C SER A 235 -48.68 -23.11 -39.09
N THR A 236 -49.36 -23.35 -37.97
CA THR A 236 -50.82 -23.57 -37.96
C THR A 236 -51.58 -22.31 -38.38
N LYS A 237 -51.17 -21.12 -37.89
CA LYS A 237 -51.75 -19.84 -38.31
C LYS A 237 -51.62 -19.58 -39.81
N THR A 238 -50.48 -19.92 -40.41
CA THR A 238 -50.27 -19.80 -41.86
C THR A 238 -51.12 -20.81 -42.64
N GLN A 239 -51.36 -22.02 -42.11
CA GLN A 239 -52.31 -22.98 -42.71
C GLN A 239 -53.78 -22.54 -42.61
N HIS A 240 -54.18 -21.90 -41.50
CA HIS A 240 -55.58 -21.51 -41.26
C HIS A 240 -56.02 -20.19 -41.94
N GLN A 241 -55.09 -19.41 -42.51
CA GLN A 241 -55.44 -18.26 -43.37
C GLN A 241 -56.13 -18.65 -44.69
N GLY A 242 -56.22 -19.95 -45.01
CA GLY A 242 -57.00 -20.47 -46.14
C GLY A 242 -58.47 -20.82 -45.83
N THR A 243 -58.86 -21.06 -44.57
CA THR A 243 -60.23 -21.48 -44.19
C THR A 243 -60.44 -21.31 -42.68
N ALA A 244 -61.12 -20.26 -42.21
CA ALA A 244 -61.34 -20.05 -40.77
C ALA A 244 -62.80 -20.37 -40.34
N SER A 245 -62.96 -21.40 -39.50
CA SER A 245 -64.21 -21.72 -38.78
C SER A 245 -64.17 -21.14 -37.36
N TYR A 246 -65.32 -20.75 -36.81
CA TYR A 246 -65.50 -20.10 -35.49
C TYR A 246 -64.78 -20.81 -34.33
N ASP A 247 -64.75 -22.15 -34.34
CA ASP A 247 -64.07 -22.94 -33.31
C ASP A 247 -62.54 -22.76 -33.30
N ALA A 248 -61.95 -22.49 -34.46
CA ALA A 248 -60.51 -22.20 -34.56
C ALA A 248 -60.17 -20.85 -33.93
N LEU A 249 -61.04 -19.85 -34.08
CA LEU A 249 -60.87 -18.54 -33.46
C LEU A 249 -61.03 -18.62 -31.93
N LYS A 250 -61.97 -19.44 -31.45
CA LYS A 250 -62.19 -19.67 -30.02
C LYS A 250 -61.00 -20.38 -29.35
N ASN A 251 -60.46 -21.42 -29.98
CA ASN A 251 -59.27 -22.11 -29.48
C ASN A 251 -58.04 -21.18 -29.48
N TYR A 252 -57.91 -20.32 -30.50
CA TYR A 252 -56.85 -19.34 -30.56
C TYR A 252 -56.92 -18.30 -29.43
N LEU A 253 -58.12 -17.82 -29.09
CA LEU A 253 -58.33 -16.91 -27.96
C LEU A 253 -58.01 -17.58 -26.62
N GLN A 254 -58.41 -18.84 -26.44
CA GLN A 254 -58.09 -19.61 -25.24
C GLN A 254 -56.57 -19.79 -25.07
N GLU A 255 -55.87 -20.13 -26.15
CA GLU A 255 -54.42 -20.32 -26.12
C GLU A 255 -53.64 -19.02 -25.90
N GLN A 256 -54.19 -17.88 -26.37
CA GLN A 256 -53.68 -16.55 -26.02
C GLN A 256 -53.83 -16.25 -24.54
N ASP A 257 -54.99 -16.54 -23.93
CA ASP A 257 -55.21 -16.33 -22.49
C ASP A 257 -54.28 -17.20 -21.63
N ASP A 258 -54.07 -18.46 -22.02
CA ASP A 258 -53.13 -19.34 -21.33
C ASP A 258 -51.69 -18.81 -21.43
N LEU A 259 -51.29 -18.30 -22.59
CA LEU A 259 -49.97 -17.70 -22.80
C LEU A 259 -49.78 -16.42 -21.98
N ILE A 260 -50.79 -15.55 -21.92
CA ILE A 260 -50.77 -14.34 -21.10
C ILE A 260 -50.59 -14.70 -19.63
N ASN A 261 -51.35 -15.68 -19.13
CA ASN A 261 -51.22 -16.15 -17.73
C ASN A 261 -49.82 -16.69 -17.42
N VAL A 262 -49.19 -17.41 -18.35
CA VAL A 262 -47.82 -17.91 -18.19
C VAL A 262 -46.81 -16.77 -18.16
N LEU A 263 -46.97 -15.78 -19.05
CA LEU A 263 -46.08 -14.60 -19.10
C LEU A 263 -46.22 -13.74 -17.83
N GLU A 264 -47.43 -13.53 -17.33
CA GLU A 264 -47.66 -12.78 -16.08
C GLU A 264 -46.99 -13.47 -14.88
N LYS A 265 -47.10 -14.79 -14.77
CA LYS A 265 -46.38 -15.55 -13.73
C LYS A 265 -44.87 -15.37 -13.83
N ARG A 266 -44.31 -15.45 -15.05
CA ARG A 266 -42.87 -15.25 -15.30
C ARG A 266 -42.42 -13.84 -14.89
N VAL A 267 -43.22 -12.82 -15.20
CA VAL A 267 -42.93 -11.44 -14.82
C VAL A 267 -42.91 -11.28 -13.30
N LEU A 268 -43.84 -11.91 -12.58
CA LEU A 268 -43.86 -11.90 -11.12
C LEU A 268 -42.63 -12.59 -10.51
N GLU A 269 -42.23 -13.75 -11.05
CA GLU A 269 -41.01 -14.44 -10.61
C GLU A 269 -39.75 -13.60 -10.83
N LEU A 270 -39.61 -13.01 -12.02
CA LEU A 270 -38.48 -12.14 -12.35
C LEU A 270 -38.46 -10.88 -11.46
N HIS A 271 -39.63 -10.30 -11.18
CA HIS A 271 -39.72 -9.17 -10.27
C HIS A 271 -39.32 -9.55 -8.84
N GLY A 272 -39.72 -10.73 -8.36
CA GLY A 272 -39.30 -11.25 -7.05
C GLY A 272 -37.79 -11.45 -6.96
N LEU A 273 -37.17 -12.01 -8.01
CA LEU A 273 -35.72 -12.17 -8.09
C LEU A 273 -34.98 -10.83 -8.13
N ALA A 274 -35.49 -9.86 -8.91
CA ALA A 274 -34.93 -8.52 -8.98
C ALA A 274 -34.99 -7.80 -7.63
N SER A 275 -36.15 -7.85 -6.95
CA SER A 275 -36.32 -7.27 -5.61
C SER A 275 -35.41 -7.92 -4.57
N PHE A 276 -35.24 -9.25 -4.65
CA PHE A 276 -34.28 -9.96 -3.81
C PHE A 276 -32.84 -9.50 -4.06
N GLY A 277 -32.43 -9.40 -5.33
CA GLY A 277 -31.11 -8.90 -5.73
C GLY A 277 -30.86 -7.47 -5.24
N GLU A 278 -31.84 -6.58 -5.37
CA GLU A 278 -31.79 -5.20 -4.87
C GLU A 278 -31.64 -5.15 -3.34
N SER A 279 -32.33 -6.03 -2.61
CA SER A 279 -32.17 -6.18 -1.16
C SER A 279 -30.77 -6.61 -0.75
N GLN A 280 -30.19 -7.58 -1.46
CA GLN A 280 -28.82 -8.05 -1.20
C GLN A 280 -27.78 -6.98 -1.51
N LEU A 281 -27.93 -6.27 -2.64
CA LEU A 281 -27.09 -5.13 -3.00
C LEU A 281 -27.18 -4.01 -1.95
N SER A 282 -28.38 -3.70 -1.46
CA SER A 282 -28.58 -2.70 -0.41
C SER A 282 -27.89 -3.08 0.90
N LYS A 283 -27.96 -4.37 1.29
CA LYS A 283 -27.24 -4.90 2.47
C LYS A 283 -25.73 -4.85 2.29
N TRP A 284 -25.23 -5.23 1.11
CA TRP A 284 -23.82 -5.14 0.79
C TRP A 284 -23.33 -3.69 0.87
N ARG A 285 -24.02 -2.77 0.19
CA ARG A 285 -23.69 -1.33 0.16
C ARG A 285 -23.65 -0.71 1.56
N ASN A 286 -24.60 -1.04 2.43
CA ASN A 286 -24.58 -0.54 3.81
C ASN A 286 -23.40 -1.07 4.62
N ARG A 287 -22.99 -2.33 4.41
CA ARG A 287 -21.85 -2.93 5.12
C ARG A 287 -20.50 -2.40 4.63
N THR A 288 -20.39 -2.01 3.36
CA THR A 288 -19.13 -1.56 2.77
C THR A 288 -18.90 -0.06 2.86
N PHE A 289 -19.96 0.76 2.84
CA PHE A 289 -19.82 2.22 2.77
C PHE A 289 -20.36 2.99 3.98
N ASN A 290 -21.18 2.37 4.83
CA ASN A 290 -21.80 3.03 6.01
C ASN A 290 -21.44 2.34 7.34
N GLY A 291 -20.41 1.50 7.36
CA GLY A 291 -19.91 0.80 8.55
C GLY A 291 -18.67 1.46 9.14
#